data_AF-A0A7S1J038-F1
#
_entry.id   AF-A0A7S1J038-F1
#
_cell.length_a   1.000
_cell.length_b   1.000
_cell.length_c   1.000
_cell.angle_alpha   90.00
_cell.angle_beta   90.00
_cell.angle_gamma   90.00
#
_symmetry.space_group_name_H-M   'P 1'
#
loop_
_entity.id
_entity.type
_entity.pdbx_description
1 polymer ?
#
loop_
_entity_poly.entity_id
_entity_poly.type
_entity_poly.pdbx_seq_one_letter_code
_entity_poly.pdbx_strand_id
1 'polypeptide(L)'
;EMCLSVFAWALQAGGAVDRRVGENFPRPHRDQSYTQCHTSDGQLRMVTCWVPLVPVTACSGCMYVVPADRDPLLDRPDAPAHLAPDAAAARPLGEPVPCEAGDVLMWKSNLIHWGGACEEGV
;
A
#
# COMPACT_ATOMS: atom_id res chain seq x y z
N GLU A 1 7.47 21.44 4.68
CA GLU A 1 6.72 20.74 5.75
C GLU A 1 6.52 19.29 5.32
N MET A 2 6.66 18.35 6.26
CA MET A 2 6.45 16.92 6.02
C MET A 2 5.00 16.57 6.32
N CYS A 3 4.35 15.85 5.42
CA CYS A 3 2.97 15.39 5.56
C CYS A 3 2.94 13.87 5.78
N LEU A 4 1.95 13.42 6.55
CA LEU A 4 1.73 12.02 6.88
C LEU A 4 0.26 11.66 6.61
N SER A 5 0.00 10.67 5.77
CA SER A 5 -1.30 9.99 5.70
C SER A 5 -1.26 8.75 6.59
N VAL A 6 -2.30 8.53 7.38
CA VAL A 6 -2.37 7.39 8.32
C VAL A 6 -3.63 6.57 8.04
N PHE A 7 -3.43 5.28 7.88
CA PHE A 7 -4.48 4.29 7.69
C PHE A 7 -4.34 3.20 8.73
N ALA A 8 -5.47 2.67 9.19
CA ALA A 8 -5.52 1.48 10.01
C ALA A 8 -6.47 0.47 9.37
N TRP A 9 -6.08 -0.80 9.34
CA TRP A 9 -6.87 -1.83 8.66
C TRP A 9 -6.94 -3.13 9.45
N ALA A 10 -8.06 -3.82 9.27
CA ALA A 10 -8.22 -5.24 9.58
C ALA A 10 -9.04 -5.83 8.44
N LEU A 11 -8.72 -7.05 8.03
CA LEU A 11 -9.59 -7.85 7.18
C LEU A 11 -10.04 -9.08 7.98
N GLN A 12 -11.27 -9.50 7.73
CA GLN A 12 -11.81 -10.76 8.21
C GLN A 12 -12.25 -11.55 6.99
N ALA A 13 -11.97 -12.85 6.97
CA ALA A 13 -12.44 -13.70 5.91
C ALA A 13 -13.99 -13.75 5.86
N GLY A 14 -14.55 -14.02 4.68
CA GLY A 14 -15.99 -14.06 4.45
C GLY A 14 -16.72 -14.93 5.49
N GLY A 15 -17.67 -14.35 6.23
CA GLY A 15 -18.44 -15.07 7.26
C GLY A 15 -18.78 -14.23 8.50
N ALA A 16 -18.07 -13.11 8.73
CA ALA A 16 -18.40 -12.21 9.82
C ALA A 16 -19.71 -11.43 9.52
N VAL A 17 -20.68 -11.58 10.42
CA VAL A 17 -22.06 -11.06 10.32
C VAL A 17 -22.12 -9.52 10.38
N ASP A 18 -20.98 -8.84 10.61
CA ASP A 18 -20.91 -7.40 10.78
C ASP A 18 -19.82 -6.78 9.88
N ARG A 19 -20.20 -6.43 8.64
CA ARG A 19 -19.34 -5.84 7.58
C ARG A 19 -18.93 -4.39 7.87
N ARG A 20 -18.49 -4.06 9.09
CA ARG A 20 -18.33 -2.65 9.51
C ARG A 20 -16.91 -2.14 9.69
N VAL A 21 -15.86 -2.96 9.54
CA VAL A 21 -14.47 -2.46 9.65
C VAL A 21 -13.59 -3.04 8.54
N GLY A 22 -13.11 -2.15 7.64
CA GLY A 22 -12.07 -2.41 6.64
C GLY A 22 -12.57 -3.04 5.34
N GLU A 23 -12.47 -2.31 4.22
CA GLU A 23 -12.51 -2.91 2.88
C GLU A 23 -11.08 -3.19 2.42
N ASN A 24 -10.89 -4.23 1.61
CA ASN A 24 -9.60 -4.50 0.99
C ASN A 24 -9.29 -3.43 -0.08
N PHE A 25 -8.01 -3.16 -0.31
CA PHE A 25 -7.50 -2.30 -1.39
C PHE A 25 -6.70 -3.13 -2.40
N PRO A 26 -7.35 -4.04 -3.17
CA PRO A 26 -6.68 -5.14 -3.86
C PRO A 26 -5.97 -4.75 -5.18
N ARG A 27 -6.14 -3.49 -5.62
CA ARG A 27 -5.57 -3.00 -6.88
C ARG A 27 -4.27 -2.24 -6.57
N PRO A 28 -3.14 -2.60 -7.23
CA PRO A 28 -1.90 -1.82 -7.13
C PRO A 28 -2.13 -0.35 -7.46
N HIS A 29 -1.69 0.54 -6.57
CA HIS A 29 -1.83 1.99 -6.73
C HIS A 29 -0.74 2.73 -5.97
N ARG A 30 -0.62 4.03 -6.26
CA ARG A 30 0.10 5.00 -5.43
C ARG A 30 -0.94 5.89 -4.74
N ASP A 31 -0.71 6.23 -3.47
CA ASP A 31 -1.58 7.19 -2.78
C ASP A 31 -1.44 8.60 -3.38
N GLN A 32 -0.23 8.93 -3.84
CA GLN A 32 0.15 10.25 -4.32
C GLN A 32 1.09 10.16 -5.52
N SER A 33 1.10 11.19 -6.35
CA SER A 33 2.07 11.31 -7.44
C SER A 33 3.48 11.67 -6.93
N TYR A 34 4.49 11.57 -7.78
CA TYR A 34 5.84 12.03 -7.45
C TYR A 34 5.88 13.51 -7.00
N THR A 35 5.14 14.39 -7.70
CA THR A 35 5.09 15.84 -7.40
C THR A 35 4.34 16.18 -6.13
N GLN A 36 3.44 15.31 -5.67
CA GLN A 36 2.79 15.44 -4.37
C GLN A 36 3.66 14.89 -3.24
N CYS A 37 4.43 13.83 -3.54
CA CYS A 37 5.29 13.14 -2.58
C CYS A 37 6.63 13.83 -2.35
N HIS A 38 7.12 14.61 -3.32
CA HIS A 38 8.40 15.32 -3.27
C HIS A 38 8.22 16.83 -3.49
N THR A 39 9.13 17.61 -2.93
CA THR A 39 9.28 19.04 -3.26
C THR A 39 9.88 19.21 -4.66
N SER A 40 9.87 20.44 -5.19
CA SER A 40 10.43 20.74 -6.51
C SER A 40 11.95 20.49 -6.62
N ASP A 41 12.66 20.53 -5.50
CA ASP A 41 14.09 20.17 -5.37
C ASP A 41 14.30 18.67 -5.06
N GLY A 42 13.24 17.86 -5.12
CA GLY A 42 13.30 16.40 -5.01
C GLY A 42 13.37 15.86 -3.57
N GLN A 43 13.19 16.69 -2.55
CA GLN A 43 13.15 16.22 -1.16
C GLN A 43 11.81 15.55 -0.86
N LEU A 44 11.85 14.44 -0.11
CA LEU A 44 10.65 13.76 0.35
C LEU A 44 9.84 14.70 1.27
N ARG A 45 8.55 14.87 0.97
CA ARG A 45 7.62 15.66 1.79
C ARG A 45 6.36 14.91 2.21
N MET A 46 6.15 13.68 1.74
CA MET A 46 4.97 12.92 2.11
C MET A 46 5.28 11.43 2.25
N VAL A 47 4.83 10.86 3.35
CA VAL A 47 4.84 9.41 3.59
C VAL A 47 3.45 8.95 3.95
N THR A 48 3.18 7.68 3.65
CA THR A 48 1.96 7.00 4.08
C THR A 48 2.32 5.98 5.14
N CYS A 49 1.46 5.86 6.14
CA CYS A 49 1.60 4.97 7.27
C CYS A 49 0.38 4.07 7.34
N TRP A 50 0.64 2.78 7.42
CA TRP A 50 -0.38 1.75 7.55
C TRP A 50 -0.12 0.99 8.86
N VAL A 51 -1.14 0.91 9.71
CA VAL A 51 -1.12 0.17 10.98
C VAL A 51 -2.13 -0.97 10.96
N PRO A 52 -1.69 -2.25 11.04
CA PRO A 52 -2.62 -3.37 11.10
C PRO A 52 -3.27 -3.42 12.49
N LEU A 53 -4.57 -3.63 12.53
CA LEU A 53 -5.34 -3.77 13.78
C LEU A 53 -5.40 -5.23 14.27
N VAL A 54 -4.97 -6.17 13.43
CA VAL A 54 -4.86 -7.61 13.69
C VAL A 54 -3.56 -8.13 13.06
N PRO A 55 -2.96 -9.24 13.52
CA PRO A 55 -1.82 -9.84 12.82
C PRO A 55 -2.19 -10.17 11.37
N VAL A 56 -1.28 -9.86 10.43
CA VAL A 56 -1.49 -10.08 9.00
C VAL A 56 -0.34 -10.84 8.38
N THR A 57 -0.67 -11.75 7.48
CA THR A 57 0.25 -12.59 6.70
C THR A 57 -0.02 -12.44 5.21
N ALA A 58 0.79 -13.09 4.37
CA ALA A 58 0.54 -13.14 2.92
C ALA A 58 -0.83 -13.73 2.55
N CYS A 59 -1.43 -14.54 3.43
CA CYS A 59 -2.76 -15.16 3.23
C CYS A 59 -3.88 -14.45 4.02
N SER A 60 -3.55 -13.53 4.93
CA SER A 60 -4.52 -12.86 5.81
C SER A 60 -4.48 -11.33 5.68
N GLY A 61 -4.25 -10.82 4.47
CA GLY A 61 -4.47 -9.41 4.17
C GLY A 61 -3.31 -8.47 4.47
N CYS A 62 -2.05 -8.95 4.47
CA CYS A 62 -0.91 -8.05 4.58
C CYS A 62 -0.81 -7.11 3.37
N MET A 63 -0.09 -6.02 3.55
CA MET A 63 0.25 -5.13 2.43
C MET A 63 1.27 -5.80 1.53
N TYR A 64 1.24 -5.44 0.25
CA TYR A 64 2.31 -5.67 -0.70
C TYR A 64 2.85 -4.31 -1.13
N VAL A 65 4.17 -4.16 -1.18
CA VAL A 65 4.83 -2.92 -1.57
C VAL A 65 5.87 -3.22 -2.64
N VAL A 66 5.90 -2.44 -3.72
CA VAL A 66 6.97 -2.53 -4.73
C VAL A 66 8.16 -1.69 -4.26
N PRO A 67 9.36 -2.28 -4.12
CA PRO A 67 10.57 -1.53 -3.83
C PRO A 67 10.83 -0.44 -4.89
N ALA A 68 11.30 0.72 -4.43
CA ALA A 68 11.46 1.91 -5.27
C ALA A 68 12.37 1.69 -6.50
N ASP A 69 13.39 0.84 -6.38
CA ASP A 69 14.36 0.52 -7.41
C ASP A 69 13.82 -0.43 -8.49
N ARG A 70 12.65 -1.06 -8.25
CA ARG A 70 11.97 -1.93 -9.21
C ARG A 70 10.87 -1.22 -10.00
N ASP A 71 10.61 0.04 -9.68
CA ASP A 71 9.52 0.83 -10.25
C ASP A 71 10.05 1.88 -11.25
N PRO A 72 10.00 1.62 -12.58
CA PRO A 72 10.51 2.53 -13.58
C PRO A 72 9.66 3.80 -13.77
N LEU A 73 8.46 3.85 -13.18
CA LEU A 73 7.55 5.00 -13.29
C LEU A 73 7.48 5.83 -12.00
N LEU A 74 8.31 5.51 -11.00
CA LEU A 74 8.29 6.15 -9.68
C LEU A 74 8.41 7.67 -9.74
N ASP A 75 9.26 8.18 -10.65
CA ASP A 75 9.59 9.59 -10.84
C ASP A 75 8.95 10.21 -12.10
N ARG A 76 7.97 9.52 -12.69
CA ARG A 76 7.30 9.93 -13.92
C ARG A 76 5.83 10.31 -13.67
N PRO A 77 5.56 11.47 -13.04
CA PRO A 77 4.20 11.89 -12.68
C PRO A 77 3.26 12.03 -13.87
N ASP A 78 3.79 12.32 -15.06
CA ASP A 78 3.00 12.51 -16.29
C ASP A 78 2.75 11.21 -17.07
N ALA A 79 3.30 10.08 -16.61
CA ALA A 79 3.05 8.79 -17.26
C ALA A 79 1.58 8.35 -17.03
N PRO A 80 0.85 7.86 -18.04
CA PRO A 80 -0.57 7.49 -17.91
C PRO A 80 -0.87 6.47 -16.79
N ALA A 81 0.09 5.59 -16.49
CA ALA A 81 -0.01 4.55 -15.45
C ALA A 81 0.73 4.93 -14.15
N HIS A 82 1.00 6.22 -13.91
CA HIS A 82 1.72 6.66 -12.72
C HIS A 82 0.89 6.46 -11.44
N LEU A 83 -0.37 6.89 -11.36
CA LEU A 83 -1.14 6.67 -10.11
C LEU A 83 -1.69 5.23 -10.02
N ALA A 84 -2.14 4.69 -11.15
CA ALA A 84 -2.75 3.37 -11.26
C ALA A 84 -1.94 2.50 -12.24
N PRO A 85 -0.89 1.81 -11.77
CA PRO A 85 -0.10 0.91 -12.60
C PRO A 85 -0.94 -0.30 -13.05
N ASP A 86 -0.54 -0.90 -14.17
CA ASP A 86 -1.13 -2.17 -14.60
C ASP A 86 -0.87 -3.26 -13.54
N ALA A 87 -1.92 -3.97 -13.14
CA ALA A 87 -1.84 -4.93 -12.05
C ALA A 87 -1.02 -6.17 -12.41
N ALA A 88 -1.05 -6.61 -13.68
CA ALA A 88 -0.28 -7.77 -14.13
C ALA A 88 1.22 -7.46 -14.17
N ALA A 89 1.59 -6.21 -14.48
CA ALA A 89 2.97 -5.73 -14.43
C ALA A 89 3.45 -5.47 -12.99
N ALA A 90 2.61 -4.92 -12.11
CA ALA A 90 3.02 -4.53 -10.76
C ALA A 90 3.15 -5.71 -9.79
N ARG A 91 2.24 -6.69 -9.85
CA ARG A 91 2.19 -7.80 -8.88
C ARG A 91 3.47 -8.62 -8.76
N PRO A 92 4.16 -8.98 -9.85
CA PRO A 92 5.43 -9.71 -9.78
C PRO A 92 6.57 -8.95 -9.07
N LEU A 93 6.44 -7.64 -8.90
CA LEU A 93 7.48 -6.78 -8.32
C LEU A 93 7.28 -6.50 -6.83
N GLY A 94 6.06 -6.75 -6.31
CA GLY A 94 5.71 -6.44 -4.93
C GLY A 94 6.14 -7.52 -3.95
N GLU A 95 6.53 -7.07 -2.76
CA GLU A 95 6.90 -7.95 -1.66
C GLU A 95 5.81 -7.91 -0.59
N PRO A 96 5.35 -9.07 -0.08
CA PRO A 96 4.42 -9.09 1.05
C PRO A 96 5.11 -8.56 2.30
N VAL A 97 4.36 -7.82 3.11
CA VAL A 97 4.83 -7.24 4.38
C VAL A 97 3.99 -7.77 5.54
N PRO A 98 4.19 -9.03 5.98
CA PRO A 98 3.58 -9.55 7.20
C PRO A 98 3.99 -8.73 8.41
N CYS A 99 3.07 -8.55 9.36
CA CYS A 99 3.30 -7.77 10.57
C CYS A 99 2.28 -8.10 11.65
N GLU A 100 2.64 -7.77 12.90
CA GLU A 100 1.78 -7.93 14.07
C GLU A 100 0.85 -6.74 14.25
N ALA A 101 -0.23 -6.92 15.00
CA ALA A 101 -1.14 -5.83 15.35
C ALA A 101 -0.40 -4.67 16.02
N GLY A 102 -0.57 -3.45 15.51
CA GLY A 102 0.06 -2.24 16.03
C GLY A 102 1.44 -1.93 15.45
N ASP A 103 2.03 -2.80 14.63
CA ASP A 103 3.25 -2.46 13.88
C ASP A 103 3.02 -1.24 12.97
N VAL A 104 4.08 -0.48 12.69
CA VAL A 104 4.00 0.70 11.82
C VAL A 104 4.70 0.40 10.51
N LEU A 105 3.92 0.25 9.44
CA LEU A 105 4.47 0.18 8.09
C LEU A 105 4.46 1.57 7.47
N MET A 106 5.61 2.04 7.00
CA MET A 106 5.74 3.37 6.42
C MET A 106 6.56 3.36 5.14
N TRP A 107 6.09 4.10 4.14
CA TRP A 107 6.80 4.29 2.88
C TRP A 107 6.50 5.64 2.23
N LYS A 108 7.28 6.00 1.21
CA LYS A 108 7.02 7.19 0.37
C LYS A 108 5.63 7.06 -0.25
N SER A 109 4.78 8.07 -0.17
CA SER A 109 3.38 7.97 -0.65
C SER A 109 3.24 7.71 -2.16
N ASN A 110 4.34 7.79 -2.92
CA ASN A 110 4.40 7.41 -4.33
C ASN A 110 4.94 5.99 -4.61
N LEU A 111 5.14 5.13 -3.59
CA LEU A 111 5.38 3.70 -3.85
C LEU A 111 4.09 3.00 -4.25
N ILE A 112 4.21 2.06 -5.20
CA ILE A 112 3.13 1.17 -5.56
C ILE A 112 2.88 0.20 -4.41
N HIS A 113 1.61 0.09 -3.99
CA HIS A 113 1.20 -0.85 -2.96
C HIS A 113 -0.24 -1.32 -3.17
N TRP A 114 -0.62 -2.41 -2.47
CA TRP A 114 -1.99 -2.93 -2.42
C TRP A 114 -2.18 -3.83 -1.20
N GLY A 115 -3.44 -4.06 -0.82
CA GLY A 115 -3.83 -5.06 0.18
C GLY A 115 -3.91 -6.46 -0.42
N GLY A 116 -3.34 -7.45 0.27
CA GLY A 116 -3.40 -8.87 -0.07
C GLY A 116 -4.81 -9.46 0.07
N ALA A 117 -4.98 -10.70 -0.39
CA ALA A 117 -6.21 -11.45 -0.12
C ALA A 117 -6.29 -11.85 1.36
N CYS A 118 -7.51 -12.05 1.85
CA CYS A 118 -7.79 -12.64 3.16
C CYS A 118 -8.59 -13.91 2.91
N GLU A 119 -7.95 -15.06 3.09
CA GLU A 119 -8.52 -16.38 2.82
C GLU A 119 -9.33 -16.88 4.02
N GLU A 120 -10.41 -17.63 3.78
CA GLU A 120 -11.21 -18.25 4.85
C GLU A 120 -10.41 -19.34 5.57
N GLY A 121 -10.41 -19.29 6.91
CA GLY A 121 -9.85 -20.34 7.76
C GLY A 121 -8.37 -20.23 8.12
N VAL A 122 -7.75 -19.06 7.87
CA VAL A 122 -6.36 -18.73 8.27
C VAL A 122 -6.34 -17.67 9.36
#